data_AF-A0A925VD40-F1
#
_entry.id   AF-A0A925VD40-F1
#
_cell.length_a   1.000
_cell.length_b   1.000
_cell.length_c   1.000
_cell.angle_alpha   90.00
_cell.angle_beta   90.00
_cell.angle_gamma   90.00
#
_symmetry.space_group_name_H-M   'P 1'
#
loop_
_entity.id
_entity.type
_entity.pdbx_description
1 polymer ?
#
loop_
_entity_poly.entity_id
_entity_poly.type
_entity_poly.pdbx_seq_one_letter_code
_entity_poly.pdbx_strand_id
1 'polypeptide(L)'
;PSALDAPEEHFGSLAELQQLVDTAHAHELKVLFDYAMNHVHISSPVYAEHEPWFWPNDNGSGGDCVCGSGCSWDGDEARRCWFTEYLPDFDFTNADARTFSIDNALQWVGDTGVDGFRLDAVKHIEDAWLTELRTRVLEEVEPESGEHFYMVGETFTGDKPTIARYVNPEMLDGQFDFPLRMEMARTVLMRQGSMSDLAGFMDANDDYYGAAIMSTFIGNHDIPRAIHLAQDTPVWNDPWTDGKDRAWSNEPGLPTGTAAFERLANSFAILLTTRGAPLVYYGDEIGMAGAGDPDNRRFMQWDGYSAGQSWLFERVQRLLAIRAAHPATRRGTRTTLASDADTFVYSVEYGSDALWVVVNRGDAMRTVDGLPSESLLDEVTDEQLEGPSIEVPPRTTRVLARP
;
A
#
# COMPACT_ATOMS: atom_id res chain seq x y z
N PRO A 1 -14.47 -1.28 16.09
CA PRO A 1 -15.53 -0.23 16.08
C PRO A 1 -16.45 -0.36 17.30
N SER A 2 -16.90 0.75 17.92
CA SER A 2 -17.91 0.74 19.00
C SER A 2 -19.35 0.70 18.48
N ALA A 3 -19.59 1.29 17.31
CA ALA A 3 -20.84 1.22 16.55
C ALA A 3 -20.53 0.78 15.12
N LEU A 4 -21.45 0.06 14.47
CA LEU A 4 -21.28 -0.48 13.11
C LEU A 4 -22.26 0.11 12.09
N ASP A 5 -23.26 0.85 12.57
CA ASP A 5 -24.43 1.33 11.81
C ASP A 5 -24.38 2.84 11.53
N ALA A 6 -23.31 3.52 11.92
CA ALA A 6 -23.14 4.94 11.70
C ALA A 6 -21.65 5.32 11.55
N PRO A 7 -21.34 6.40 10.80
CA PRO A 7 -20.01 6.99 10.81
C PRO A 7 -19.69 7.53 12.21
N GLU A 8 -18.41 7.66 12.51
CA GLU A 8 -18.02 8.30 13.76
C GLU A 8 -18.41 9.79 13.76
N GLU A 9 -19.06 10.24 14.83
CA GLU A 9 -19.73 11.55 14.91
C GLU A 9 -18.76 12.73 14.75
N HIS A 10 -17.49 12.55 15.10
CA HIS A 10 -16.45 13.57 14.92
C HIS A 10 -15.93 13.66 13.47
N PHE A 11 -16.15 12.62 12.64
CA PHE A 11 -15.88 12.68 11.20
C PHE A 11 -17.06 13.26 10.42
N GLY A 12 -18.29 12.98 10.86
CA GLY A 12 -19.50 13.55 10.29
C GLY A 12 -20.69 12.60 10.32
N SER A 13 -21.76 13.01 9.67
CA SER A 13 -22.99 12.23 9.49
C SER A 13 -22.91 11.32 8.26
N LEU A 14 -23.85 10.35 8.16
CA LEU A 14 -23.98 9.50 6.97
C LEU A 14 -24.22 10.32 5.70
N ALA A 15 -24.97 11.42 5.78
CA ALA A 15 -25.21 12.31 4.65
C ALA A 15 -23.92 13.02 4.18
N GLU A 16 -23.04 13.41 5.11
CA GLU A 16 -21.74 14.00 4.77
C GLU A 16 -20.77 12.97 4.18
N LEU A 17 -20.83 11.72 4.65
CA LEU A 17 -20.08 10.61 4.05
C LEU A 17 -20.54 10.31 2.62
N GLN A 18 -21.86 10.25 2.37
CA GLN A 18 -22.39 10.12 1.01
C GLN A 18 -21.94 11.30 0.13
N GLN A 19 -22.00 12.52 0.66
CA GLN A 19 -21.54 13.70 -0.08
C GLN A 19 -20.06 13.61 -0.44
N LEU A 20 -19.22 13.05 0.43
CA LEU A 20 -17.81 12.80 0.13
C LEU A 20 -17.65 11.83 -1.04
N VAL A 21 -18.39 10.71 -1.04
CA VAL A 21 -18.34 9.72 -2.12
C VAL A 21 -18.84 10.32 -3.44
N ASP A 22 -19.98 11.01 -3.41
CA ASP A 22 -20.55 11.69 -4.59
C ASP A 22 -19.57 12.73 -5.16
N THR A 23 -18.89 13.47 -4.28
CA THR A 23 -17.89 14.46 -4.70
C THR A 23 -16.69 13.77 -5.34
N ALA A 24 -16.20 12.68 -4.76
CA ALA A 24 -15.11 11.90 -5.34
C ALA A 24 -15.48 11.37 -6.74
N HIS A 25 -16.67 10.80 -6.90
CA HIS A 25 -17.18 10.31 -8.18
C HIS A 25 -17.30 11.42 -9.23
N ALA A 26 -17.75 12.62 -8.84
CA ALA A 26 -17.80 13.78 -9.74
C ALA A 26 -16.41 14.23 -10.25
N HIS A 27 -15.35 13.79 -9.57
CA HIS A 27 -13.94 14.00 -9.94
C HIS A 27 -13.29 12.73 -10.52
N GLU A 28 -14.07 11.72 -10.92
CA GLU A 28 -13.59 10.44 -11.45
C GLU A 28 -12.68 9.66 -10.47
N LEU A 29 -12.84 9.93 -9.17
CA LEU A 29 -12.12 9.24 -8.09
C LEU A 29 -13.01 8.16 -7.50
N LYS A 30 -12.46 6.95 -7.42
CA LYS A 30 -13.07 5.82 -6.72
C LYS A 30 -12.74 5.90 -5.23
N VAL A 31 -13.69 5.53 -4.38
CA VAL A 31 -13.53 5.51 -2.93
C VAL A 31 -13.51 4.06 -2.47
N LEU A 32 -12.52 3.72 -1.64
CA LEU A 32 -12.46 2.45 -0.94
C LEU A 32 -12.65 2.72 0.55
N PHE A 33 -13.48 1.93 1.21
CA PHE A 33 -13.56 1.96 2.68
C PHE A 33 -12.61 0.95 3.29
N ASP A 34 -12.04 1.32 4.43
CA ASP A 34 -11.36 0.38 5.30
C ASP A 34 -12.40 -0.36 6.13
N TYR A 35 -12.59 -1.65 5.85
CA TYR A 35 -13.57 -2.48 6.53
C TYR A 35 -12.87 -3.43 7.51
N ALA A 36 -12.83 -3.01 8.77
CA ALA A 36 -12.30 -3.80 9.89
C ALA A 36 -13.37 -4.76 10.40
N MET A 37 -13.51 -5.92 9.73
CA MET A 37 -14.53 -6.93 10.03
C MET A 37 -14.22 -7.79 11.25
N ASN A 38 -12.94 -7.94 11.59
CA ASN A 38 -12.44 -8.97 12.52
C ASN A 38 -12.96 -8.80 13.97
N HIS A 39 -13.18 -7.57 14.40
CA HIS A 39 -13.49 -7.28 15.80
C HIS A 39 -14.33 -6.02 15.98
N VAL A 40 -15.01 -5.95 17.11
CA VAL A 40 -15.62 -4.71 17.64
C VAL A 40 -14.88 -4.25 18.89
N HIS A 41 -15.23 -3.10 19.45
CA HIS A 41 -14.79 -2.75 20.81
C HIS A 41 -15.67 -3.49 21.83
N ILE A 42 -15.14 -3.86 23.00
CA ILE A 42 -15.91 -4.53 24.10
C ILE A 42 -17.17 -3.77 24.53
N SER A 43 -17.25 -2.47 24.26
CA SER A 43 -18.42 -1.64 24.57
C SER A 43 -19.48 -1.65 23.46
N SER A 44 -19.27 -2.38 22.36
CA SER A 44 -20.20 -2.44 21.25
C SER A 44 -21.50 -3.12 21.68
N PRO A 45 -22.67 -2.56 21.34
CA PRO A 45 -23.96 -3.24 21.55
C PRO A 45 -23.99 -4.63 20.92
N VAL A 46 -23.35 -4.81 19.76
CA VAL A 46 -23.28 -6.12 19.09
C VAL A 46 -22.58 -7.16 19.96
N TYR A 47 -21.48 -6.79 20.62
CA TYR A 47 -20.80 -7.69 21.54
C TYR A 47 -21.65 -7.99 22.78
N ALA A 48 -22.30 -6.98 23.36
CA ALA A 48 -23.13 -7.13 24.55
C ALA A 48 -24.38 -7.98 24.30
N GLU A 49 -24.99 -7.87 23.12
CA GLU A 49 -26.24 -8.55 22.76
C GLU A 49 -25.99 -9.93 22.14
N HIS A 50 -24.82 -10.15 21.54
CA HIS A 50 -24.47 -11.36 20.80
C HIS A 50 -23.11 -11.93 21.19
N GLU A 51 -22.78 -11.98 22.49
CA GLU A 51 -21.53 -12.57 22.99
C GLU A 51 -21.15 -13.94 22.34
N PRO A 52 -22.09 -14.89 22.08
CA PRO A 52 -21.77 -16.14 21.39
C PRO A 52 -21.35 -16.04 19.91
N TRP A 53 -21.36 -14.83 19.33
CA TRP A 53 -20.81 -14.55 17.99
C TRP A 53 -19.31 -14.26 18.02
N PHE A 54 -18.68 -14.28 19.19
CA PHE A 54 -17.29 -13.93 19.38
C PHE A 54 -16.54 -15.09 20.02
N TRP A 55 -15.26 -15.23 19.66
CA TRP A 55 -14.38 -16.18 20.34
C TRP A 55 -14.20 -15.76 21.80
N PRO A 56 -14.19 -16.71 22.76
CA PRO A 56 -13.86 -16.38 24.14
C PRO A 56 -12.39 -15.97 24.24
N ASN A 57 -12.11 -14.94 25.05
CA ASN A 57 -10.75 -14.54 25.39
C ASN A 57 -10.12 -15.54 26.39
N ASP A 58 -9.88 -16.78 25.95
CA ASP A 58 -9.33 -17.87 26.77
C ASP A 58 -8.31 -18.69 25.96
N ASN A 59 -7.11 -18.81 26.52
CA ASN A 59 -6.02 -19.62 25.96
C ASN A 59 -6.08 -21.09 26.39
N GLY A 60 -7.09 -21.49 27.17
CA GLY A 60 -7.30 -22.86 27.66
C GLY A 60 -6.34 -23.24 28.80
N SER A 61 -5.52 -22.30 29.28
CA SER A 61 -4.54 -22.48 30.36
C SER A 61 -4.77 -21.51 31.53
N GLY A 62 -5.95 -20.90 31.60
CA GLY A 62 -6.35 -19.98 32.67
C GLY A 62 -5.83 -18.54 32.49
N GLY A 63 -5.60 -18.12 31.24
CA GLY A 63 -5.32 -16.75 30.89
C GLY A 63 -5.89 -16.37 29.54
N ASP A 64 -5.69 -15.12 29.16
CA ASP A 64 -6.27 -14.53 27.97
C ASP A 64 -5.62 -15.07 26.68
N CYS A 65 -6.40 -15.14 25.61
CA CYS A 65 -5.97 -15.49 24.26
C CYS A 65 -5.85 -14.22 23.42
N VAL A 66 -4.81 -13.42 23.71
CA VAL A 66 -4.48 -12.23 22.92
C VAL A 66 -3.43 -12.60 21.87
N CYS A 67 -3.56 -12.10 20.64
CA CYS A 67 -2.62 -12.41 19.56
C CYS A 67 -1.21 -11.91 19.92
N GLY A 68 -0.23 -12.81 19.89
CA GLY A 68 1.15 -12.54 20.32
C GLY A 68 1.34 -12.51 21.84
N SER A 69 0.27 -12.66 22.63
CA SER A 69 0.28 -12.68 24.10
C SER A 69 -0.74 -13.70 24.63
N GLY A 70 -0.30 -14.94 24.80
CA GLY A 70 -1.15 -16.05 25.24
C GLY A 70 -1.66 -16.92 24.09
N CYS A 71 -1.82 -16.35 22.89
CA CYS A 71 -2.09 -17.07 21.65
C CYS A 71 -1.13 -16.65 20.53
N SER A 72 -0.89 -17.55 19.56
CA SER A 72 0.05 -17.27 18.46
C SER A 72 -0.54 -16.25 17.48
N TRP A 73 0.29 -15.28 17.03
CA TRP A 73 -0.10 -14.32 16.00
C TRP A 73 -0.22 -14.96 14.61
N ASP A 74 0.66 -15.91 14.28
CA ASP A 74 0.73 -16.56 12.97
C ASP A 74 0.44 -18.08 13.03
N GLY A 75 -0.05 -18.57 14.17
CA GLY A 75 -0.30 -19.99 14.42
C GLY A 75 -1.75 -20.42 14.25
N ASP A 76 -2.07 -21.59 14.77
CA ASP A 76 -3.41 -22.18 14.69
C ASP A 76 -4.48 -21.31 15.38
N GLU A 77 -4.09 -20.48 16.35
CA GLU A 77 -5.00 -19.57 17.06
C GLU A 77 -5.19 -18.21 16.39
N ALA A 78 -4.51 -17.94 15.27
CA ALA A 78 -4.51 -16.61 14.64
C ALA A 78 -5.91 -16.11 14.25
N ARG A 79 -6.88 -17.02 14.07
CA ARG A 79 -8.28 -16.71 13.71
C ARG A 79 -9.27 -16.74 14.86
N ARG A 80 -8.77 -16.76 16.09
CA ARG A 80 -9.61 -16.73 17.30
C ARG A 80 -9.06 -15.89 18.44
N CYS A 81 -7.82 -15.43 18.31
CA CYS A 81 -7.19 -14.62 19.35
C CYS A 81 -7.70 -13.18 19.22
N TRP A 82 -7.93 -12.54 20.37
CA TRP A 82 -8.28 -11.14 20.38
C TRP A 82 -7.04 -10.30 20.07
N PHE A 83 -7.17 -9.24 19.29
CA PHE A 83 -6.03 -8.38 18.97
C PHE A 83 -5.51 -7.64 20.21
N THR A 84 -6.39 -7.38 21.15
CA THR A 84 -6.12 -6.82 22.47
C THR A 84 -7.31 -7.11 23.38
N GLU A 85 -7.16 -6.92 24.69
CA GLU A 85 -8.17 -7.28 25.71
C GLU A 85 -9.52 -6.55 25.54
N TYR A 86 -9.56 -5.47 24.75
CA TYR A 86 -10.76 -4.69 24.49
C TYR A 86 -11.30 -4.81 23.06
N LEU A 87 -10.76 -5.73 22.24
CA LEU A 87 -11.22 -5.99 20.87
C LEU A 87 -11.67 -7.45 20.72
N PRO A 88 -12.94 -7.79 21.04
CA PRO A 88 -13.47 -9.12 20.85
C PRO A 88 -13.47 -9.53 19.40
N ASP A 89 -12.94 -10.73 19.16
CA ASP A 89 -12.77 -11.33 17.84
C ASP A 89 -14.04 -12.05 17.41
N PHE A 90 -14.59 -11.75 16.24
CA PHE A 90 -15.75 -12.45 15.71
C PHE A 90 -15.42 -13.91 15.41
N ASP A 91 -16.31 -14.82 15.79
CA ASP A 91 -16.27 -16.21 15.35
C ASP A 91 -17.09 -16.34 14.06
N PHE A 92 -16.46 -16.22 12.89
CA PHE A 92 -17.18 -16.41 11.62
C PHE A 92 -17.39 -17.88 11.23
N THR A 93 -17.07 -18.84 12.10
CA THR A 93 -17.63 -20.19 11.99
C THR A 93 -19.11 -20.20 12.38
N ASN A 94 -19.53 -19.24 13.22
CA ASN A 94 -20.92 -18.95 13.48
C ASN A 94 -21.57 -18.27 12.25
N ALA A 95 -22.54 -18.94 11.64
CA ALA A 95 -23.19 -18.45 10.42
C ALA A 95 -23.98 -17.14 10.62
N ASP A 96 -24.56 -16.93 11.81
CA ASP A 96 -25.31 -15.71 12.10
C ASP A 96 -24.35 -14.51 12.24
N ALA A 97 -23.22 -14.70 12.91
CA ALA A 97 -22.17 -13.68 13.03
C ALA A 97 -21.60 -13.28 11.66
N ARG A 98 -21.31 -14.28 10.82
CA ARG A 98 -20.81 -14.08 9.46
C ARG A 98 -21.82 -13.34 8.59
N THR A 99 -23.08 -13.78 8.61
CA THR A 99 -24.18 -13.13 7.86
C THR A 99 -24.32 -11.67 8.29
N PHE A 100 -24.37 -11.40 9.60
CA PHE A 100 -24.48 -10.04 10.14
C PHE A 100 -23.33 -9.13 9.67
N SER A 101 -22.09 -9.61 9.75
CA SER A 101 -20.91 -8.83 9.34
C SER A 101 -20.89 -8.55 7.83
N ILE A 102 -21.31 -9.51 7.00
CA ILE A 102 -21.38 -9.32 5.55
C ILE A 102 -22.55 -8.39 5.18
N ASP A 103 -23.72 -8.55 5.81
CA ASP A 103 -24.86 -7.64 5.64
C ASP A 103 -24.48 -6.20 5.99
N ASN A 104 -23.72 -5.99 7.06
CA ASN A 104 -23.23 -4.66 7.42
C ASN A 104 -22.28 -4.08 6.35
N ALA A 105 -21.37 -4.89 5.80
CA ALA A 105 -20.50 -4.47 4.72
C ALA A 105 -21.31 -4.03 3.48
N LEU A 106 -22.29 -4.83 3.06
CA LEU A 106 -23.14 -4.52 1.90
C LEU A 106 -24.08 -3.34 2.16
N GLN A 107 -24.53 -3.16 3.41
CA GLN A 107 -25.26 -1.97 3.81
C GLN A 107 -24.43 -0.70 3.59
N TRP A 108 -23.14 -0.69 3.96
CA TRP A 108 -22.26 0.44 3.66
C TRP A 108 -22.15 0.71 2.16
N VAL A 109 -22.12 -0.34 1.33
CA VAL A 109 -22.16 -0.17 -0.13
C VAL A 109 -23.47 0.49 -0.58
N GLY A 110 -24.61 0.00 -0.12
CA GLY A 110 -25.92 0.56 -0.48
C GLY A 110 -26.16 1.99 0.05
N ASP A 111 -25.66 2.29 1.24
CA ASP A 111 -25.86 3.58 1.92
C ASP A 111 -24.90 4.68 1.45
N THR A 112 -23.78 4.33 0.80
CA THR A 112 -22.73 5.30 0.41
C THR A 112 -22.32 5.25 -1.05
N GLY A 113 -22.53 4.13 -1.75
CA GLY A 113 -22.06 3.94 -3.12
C GLY A 113 -20.54 3.76 -3.24
N VAL A 114 -19.84 3.36 -2.17
CA VAL A 114 -18.39 3.07 -2.20
C VAL A 114 -18.04 2.03 -3.28
N ASP A 115 -16.85 2.13 -3.87
CA ASP A 115 -16.44 1.33 -5.04
C ASP A 115 -15.62 0.08 -4.69
N GLY A 116 -15.27 -0.09 -3.42
CA GLY A 116 -14.42 -1.17 -2.97
C GLY A 116 -14.14 -1.19 -1.48
N PHE A 117 -13.44 -2.24 -1.04
CA PHE A 117 -12.98 -2.38 0.34
C PHE A 117 -11.47 -2.66 0.41
N ARG A 118 -10.80 -1.97 1.34
CA ARG A 118 -9.60 -2.48 2.00
C ARG A 118 -10.04 -3.32 3.19
N LEU A 119 -9.66 -4.59 3.20
CA LEU A 119 -10.02 -5.54 4.24
C LEU A 119 -8.86 -5.67 5.23
N ASP A 120 -9.11 -5.24 6.47
CA ASP A 120 -8.14 -5.30 7.57
C ASP A 120 -7.80 -6.75 7.93
N ALA A 121 -6.53 -7.01 8.31
CA ALA A 121 -6.14 -8.22 9.02
C ALA A 121 -6.62 -9.57 8.43
N VAL A 122 -6.65 -9.72 7.10
CA VAL A 122 -7.29 -10.84 6.39
C VAL A 122 -6.86 -12.23 6.87
N LYS A 123 -5.61 -12.40 7.31
CA LYS A 123 -5.13 -13.69 7.81
C LYS A 123 -5.76 -14.15 9.13
N HIS A 124 -6.42 -13.24 9.84
CA HIS A 124 -7.06 -13.45 11.13
C HIS A 124 -8.56 -13.75 11.03
N ILE A 125 -9.14 -13.81 9.82
CA ILE A 125 -10.55 -14.16 9.62
C ILE A 125 -10.71 -15.49 8.87
N GLU A 126 -11.87 -16.14 9.01
CA GLU A 126 -12.21 -17.33 8.25
C GLU A 126 -12.39 -17.05 6.76
N ASP A 127 -11.79 -17.90 5.92
CA ASP A 127 -11.92 -17.86 4.45
C ASP A 127 -13.38 -17.80 3.98
N ALA A 128 -14.30 -18.44 4.72
CA ALA A 128 -15.72 -18.45 4.42
C ALA A 128 -16.33 -17.04 4.41
N TRP A 129 -15.82 -16.12 5.24
CA TRP A 129 -16.28 -14.73 5.24
C TRP A 129 -15.88 -14.03 3.93
N LEU A 130 -14.63 -14.23 3.48
CA LEU A 130 -14.13 -13.65 2.23
C LEU A 130 -14.89 -14.17 1.00
N THR A 131 -15.10 -15.49 0.92
CA THR A 131 -15.76 -16.11 -0.23
C THR A 131 -17.24 -15.76 -0.29
N GLU A 132 -17.90 -15.68 0.86
CA GLU A 132 -19.31 -15.28 0.93
C GLU A 132 -19.48 -13.79 0.59
N LEU A 133 -18.62 -12.89 1.11
CA LEU A 133 -18.64 -11.48 0.72
C LEU A 133 -18.41 -11.31 -0.79
N ARG A 134 -17.39 -11.97 -1.36
CA ARG A 134 -17.13 -11.90 -2.82
C ARG A 134 -18.33 -12.38 -3.62
N THR A 135 -18.92 -13.51 -3.24
CA THR A 135 -20.10 -14.06 -3.92
C THR A 135 -21.25 -13.04 -3.92
N ARG A 136 -21.56 -12.47 -2.76
CA ARG A 136 -22.66 -11.50 -2.63
C ARG A 136 -22.37 -10.18 -3.35
N VAL A 137 -21.13 -9.70 -3.34
CA VAL A 137 -20.73 -8.54 -4.15
C VAL A 137 -21.00 -8.77 -5.64
N LEU A 138 -20.62 -9.94 -6.18
CA LEU A 138 -20.84 -10.30 -7.58
C LEU A 138 -22.34 -10.43 -7.94
N GLU A 139 -23.17 -10.85 -6.99
CA GLU A 139 -24.60 -11.10 -7.20
C GLU A 139 -25.50 -9.89 -6.91
N GLU A 140 -25.12 -9.05 -5.94
CA GLU A 140 -25.96 -7.97 -5.39
C GLU A 140 -25.42 -6.58 -5.74
N VAL A 141 -24.09 -6.38 -5.85
CA VAL A 141 -23.49 -5.05 -6.04
C VAL A 141 -23.16 -4.79 -7.51
N GLU A 142 -22.35 -5.65 -8.13
CA GLU A 142 -21.85 -5.40 -9.49
C GLU A 142 -22.95 -5.35 -10.57
N PRO A 143 -24.03 -6.14 -10.51
CA PRO A 143 -25.13 -6.03 -11.46
C PRO A 143 -25.88 -4.70 -11.37
N GLU A 144 -25.88 -4.06 -10.19
CA GLU A 144 -26.51 -2.75 -9.97
C GLU A 144 -25.59 -1.59 -10.35
N SER A 145 -24.31 -1.66 -9.96
CA SER A 145 -23.32 -0.61 -10.25
C SER A 145 -22.85 -0.62 -11.71
N GLY A 146 -22.84 -1.79 -12.35
CA GLY A 146 -22.25 -2.00 -13.68
C GLY A 146 -20.72 -1.99 -13.70
N GLU A 147 -20.08 -2.02 -12.53
CA GLU A 147 -18.63 -2.00 -12.38
C GLU A 147 -18.14 -3.12 -11.44
N HIS A 148 -16.89 -3.55 -11.64
CA HIS A 148 -16.23 -4.51 -10.77
C HIS A 148 -15.91 -3.87 -9.42
N PHE A 149 -16.33 -4.50 -8.33
CA PHE A 149 -16.10 -3.99 -6.97
C PHE A 149 -14.75 -4.49 -6.44
N TYR A 150 -13.83 -3.55 -6.21
CA TYR A 150 -12.44 -3.87 -5.91
C TYR A 150 -12.24 -4.20 -4.43
N MET A 151 -11.72 -5.40 -4.14
CA MET A 151 -11.39 -5.82 -2.78
C MET A 151 -9.90 -6.10 -2.64
N VAL A 152 -9.25 -5.33 -1.78
CA VAL A 152 -7.82 -5.47 -1.45
C VAL A 152 -7.65 -5.87 0.01
N GLY A 153 -6.85 -6.91 0.25
CA GLY A 153 -6.59 -7.40 1.61
C GLY A 153 -5.29 -6.90 2.22
N GLU A 154 -5.26 -6.89 3.56
CA GLU A 154 -4.03 -6.81 4.32
C GLU A 154 -3.63 -8.17 4.91
N THR A 155 -2.46 -8.66 4.52
CA THR A 155 -1.74 -9.73 5.22
C THR A 155 -0.32 -9.25 5.48
N PHE A 156 -0.07 -8.70 6.68
CA PHE A 156 1.26 -8.19 7.05
C PHE A 156 2.26 -9.37 7.20
N THR A 157 2.99 -9.66 6.12
CA THR A 157 4.02 -10.72 6.06
C THR A 157 4.93 -10.55 4.84
N GLY A 158 6.16 -11.07 4.91
CA GLY A 158 7.05 -11.20 3.77
C GLY A 158 6.84 -12.49 2.97
N ASP A 159 6.02 -13.40 3.49
CA ASP A 159 5.76 -14.70 2.88
C ASP A 159 4.77 -14.59 1.72
N LYS A 160 5.32 -14.60 0.49
CA LYS A 160 4.53 -14.49 -0.74
C LYS A 160 3.45 -15.59 -0.88
N PRO A 161 3.71 -16.88 -0.55
CA PRO A 161 2.67 -17.92 -0.58
C PRO A 161 1.46 -17.63 0.30
N THR A 162 1.68 -17.13 1.52
CA THR A 162 0.60 -16.73 2.43
C THR A 162 -0.26 -15.62 1.82
N ILE A 163 0.36 -14.61 1.20
CA ILE A 163 -0.37 -13.55 0.49
C ILE A 163 -1.15 -14.12 -0.70
N ALA A 164 -0.50 -14.95 -1.52
CA ALA A 164 -1.07 -15.49 -2.76
C ALA A 164 -2.30 -16.38 -2.52
N ARG A 165 -2.41 -17.04 -1.35
CA ARG A 165 -3.58 -17.85 -0.99
C ARG A 165 -4.89 -17.08 -1.13
N TYR A 166 -4.92 -15.81 -0.74
CA TYR A 166 -6.14 -14.99 -0.73
C TYR A 166 -6.42 -14.29 -2.07
N VAL A 167 -5.47 -14.33 -3.00
CA VAL A 167 -5.55 -13.61 -4.27
C VAL A 167 -6.08 -14.55 -5.34
N ASN A 168 -7.39 -14.52 -5.56
CA ASN A 168 -8.09 -15.35 -6.54
C ASN A 168 -9.52 -14.80 -6.78
N PRO A 169 -10.20 -15.20 -7.86
CA PRO A 169 -11.54 -14.69 -8.20
C PRO A 169 -12.63 -14.97 -7.16
N GLU A 170 -12.44 -15.94 -6.27
CA GLU A 170 -13.39 -16.30 -5.21
C GLU A 170 -13.18 -15.47 -3.94
N MET A 171 -12.09 -14.70 -3.83
CA MET A 171 -11.74 -13.91 -2.65
C MET A 171 -11.35 -12.48 -3.05
N LEU A 172 -10.05 -12.18 -3.15
CA LEU A 172 -9.53 -10.81 -3.31
C LEU A 172 -8.93 -10.56 -4.69
N ASP A 173 -9.08 -9.33 -5.17
CA ASP A 173 -8.46 -8.87 -6.41
C ASP A 173 -6.95 -8.65 -6.25
N GLY A 174 -6.53 -8.38 -5.02
CA GLY A 174 -5.13 -8.23 -4.64
C GLY A 174 -4.97 -8.06 -3.13
N GLN A 175 -3.73 -7.88 -2.72
CA GLN A 175 -3.39 -7.52 -1.35
C GLN A 175 -2.30 -6.45 -1.35
N PHE A 176 -2.04 -5.86 -0.19
CA PHE A 176 -0.84 -5.05 -0.01
C PHE A 176 0.42 -5.88 -0.28
N ASP A 177 1.26 -5.39 -1.21
CA ASP A 177 2.50 -6.07 -1.60
C ASP A 177 3.64 -5.72 -0.62
N PHE A 178 3.52 -6.24 0.60
CA PHE A 178 4.56 -6.12 1.63
C PHE A 178 5.93 -6.64 1.14
N PRO A 179 6.05 -7.79 0.45
CA PRO A 179 7.32 -8.27 -0.08
C PRO A 179 8.02 -7.25 -0.98
N LEU A 180 7.32 -6.66 -1.95
CA LEU A 180 7.90 -5.60 -2.80
C LEU A 180 8.26 -4.36 -1.98
N ARG A 181 7.40 -3.93 -1.05
CA ARG A 181 7.70 -2.79 -0.16
C ARG A 181 8.99 -3.01 0.61
N MET A 182 9.22 -4.21 1.15
CA MET A 182 10.46 -4.50 1.90
C MET A 182 11.69 -4.43 1.01
N GLU A 183 11.64 -5.03 -0.18
CA GLU A 183 12.78 -5.00 -1.09
C GLU A 183 13.07 -3.57 -1.57
N MET A 184 12.04 -2.77 -1.85
CA MET A 184 12.21 -1.35 -2.18
C MET A 184 12.78 -0.54 -1.00
N ALA A 185 12.27 -0.76 0.22
CA ALA A 185 12.79 -0.08 1.41
C ALA A 185 14.26 -0.45 1.67
N ARG A 186 14.60 -1.74 1.60
CA ARG A 186 15.96 -2.26 1.80
C ARG A 186 16.91 -1.72 0.74
N THR A 187 16.59 -1.88 -0.54
CA THR A 187 17.51 -1.58 -1.64
C THR A 187 17.50 -0.11 -2.04
N VAL A 188 16.36 0.57 -2.10
CA VAL A 188 16.30 1.95 -2.62
C VAL A 188 16.46 2.97 -1.51
N LEU A 189 15.66 2.87 -0.44
CA LEU A 189 15.65 3.86 0.63
C LEU A 189 16.88 3.72 1.54
N MET A 190 17.09 2.52 2.09
CA MET A 190 18.19 2.23 3.03
C MET A 190 19.52 1.95 2.33
N ARG A 191 19.50 1.69 1.01
CA ARG A 191 20.67 1.31 0.20
C ARG A 191 21.44 0.11 0.74
N GLN A 192 20.72 -0.84 1.33
CA GLN A 192 21.25 -2.12 1.77
C GLN A 192 21.12 -3.15 0.63
N GLY A 193 22.24 -3.73 0.21
CA GLY A 193 22.28 -4.58 -0.99
C GLY A 193 22.36 -3.79 -2.30
N SER A 194 22.12 -4.44 -3.44
CA SER A 194 22.32 -3.86 -4.78
C SER A 194 21.00 -3.55 -5.49
N MET A 195 21.01 -2.67 -6.50
CA MET A 195 19.87 -2.52 -7.41
C MET A 195 19.62 -3.78 -8.24
N SER A 196 20.65 -4.62 -8.47
CA SER A 196 20.47 -5.96 -9.05
C SER A 196 19.68 -6.91 -8.15
N ASP A 197 19.72 -6.75 -6.82
CA ASP A 197 18.89 -7.55 -5.91
C ASP A 197 17.41 -7.21 -6.14
N LEU A 198 17.09 -5.90 -6.25
CA LEU A 198 15.74 -5.44 -6.54
C LEU A 198 15.27 -5.90 -7.92
N ALA A 199 16.11 -5.76 -8.94
CA ALA A 199 15.81 -6.22 -10.29
C ALA A 199 15.47 -7.72 -10.30
N GLY A 200 16.30 -8.55 -9.67
CA GLY A 200 16.05 -9.99 -9.57
C GLY A 200 14.79 -10.34 -8.77
N PHE A 201 14.50 -9.59 -7.69
CA PHE A 201 13.24 -9.76 -6.96
C PHE A 201 12.04 -9.42 -7.85
N MET A 202 12.06 -8.25 -8.52
CA MET A 202 10.96 -7.81 -9.38
C MET A 202 10.78 -8.78 -10.55
N ASP A 203 11.86 -9.28 -11.17
CA ASP A 203 11.76 -10.27 -12.25
C ASP A 203 11.05 -11.56 -11.79
N ALA A 204 11.24 -11.96 -10.52
CA ALA A 204 10.56 -13.11 -9.93
C ALA A 204 9.16 -12.78 -9.36
N ASN A 205 8.87 -11.50 -9.11
CA ASN A 205 7.59 -11.03 -8.57
C ASN A 205 6.58 -10.68 -9.67
N ASP A 206 7.10 -10.26 -10.82
CA ASP A 206 6.36 -9.66 -11.91
C ASP A 206 5.28 -10.54 -12.49
N ASP A 207 5.23 -11.86 -12.29
CA ASP A 207 4.07 -12.67 -12.71
C ASP A 207 3.58 -13.59 -11.59
N TYR A 208 4.11 -13.43 -10.38
CA TYR A 208 3.87 -14.35 -9.27
C TYR A 208 2.40 -14.38 -8.84
N TYR A 209 1.74 -13.22 -8.80
CA TYR A 209 0.33 -13.08 -8.42
C TYR A 209 -0.63 -13.16 -9.63
N GLY A 210 -0.15 -13.59 -10.80
CA GLY A 210 -0.97 -13.71 -12.01
C GLY A 210 -1.59 -12.38 -12.44
N ALA A 211 -2.91 -12.38 -12.66
CA ALA A 211 -3.68 -11.21 -13.12
C ALA A 211 -4.14 -10.27 -11.98
N ALA A 212 -3.68 -10.51 -10.75
CA ALA A 212 -4.08 -9.73 -9.59
C ALA A 212 -3.70 -8.25 -9.72
N ILE A 213 -4.55 -7.39 -9.17
CA ILE A 213 -4.28 -5.96 -9.00
C ILE A 213 -3.74 -5.79 -7.58
N MET A 214 -2.45 -6.06 -7.39
CA MET A 214 -1.80 -5.88 -6.09
C MET A 214 -1.71 -4.40 -5.73
N SER A 215 -1.88 -4.07 -4.44
CA SER A 215 -1.66 -2.72 -3.93
C SER A 215 -0.20 -2.56 -3.51
N THR A 216 0.63 -2.05 -4.44
CA THR A 216 2.03 -1.75 -4.17
C THR A 216 2.13 -0.44 -3.37
N PHE A 217 3.12 -0.30 -2.48
CA PHE A 217 3.22 0.89 -1.62
C PHE A 217 4.63 1.06 -1.06
N ILE A 218 4.91 2.24 -0.52
CA ILE A 218 6.17 2.56 0.17
C ILE A 218 5.93 2.76 1.67
N GLY A 219 4.87 3.51 2.00
CA GLY A 219 4.43 3.86 3.36
C GLY A 219 2.94 3.60 3.55
N ASN A 220 2.53 3.39 4.80
CA ASN A 220 1.13 3.34 5.24
C ASN A 220 1.06 3.78 6.72
N HIS A 221 -0.09 3.61 7.36
CA HIS A 221 -0.37 4.08 8.72
C HIS A 221 0.15 3.17 9.85
N ASP A 222 0.80 2.04 9.53
CA ASP A 222 1.32 1.06 10.52
C ASP A 222 2.84 0.96 10.55
N ILE A 223 3.51 1.65 9.63
CA ILE A 223 4.97 1.67 9.50
C ILE A 223 5.49 3.12 9.60
N PRO A 224 6.76 3.33 10.00
CA PRO A 224 7.32 4.66 10.07
C PRO A 224 7.38 5.32 8.70
N ARG A 225 7.31 6.66 8.69
CA ARG A 225 7.35 7.45 7.46
C ARG A 225 8.60 7.13 6.65
N ALA A 226 8.40 6.82 5.37
CA ALA A 226 9.43 6.31 4.48
C ALA A 226 10.63 7.26 4.33
N ILE A 227 10.41 8.56 4.50
CA ILE A 227 11.45 9.58 4.47
C ILE A 227 12.59 9.29 5.47
N HIS A 228 12.30 8.66 6.61
CA HIS A 228 13.31 8.33 7.62
C HIS A 228 14.16 7.11 7.28
N LEU A 229 13.68 6.26 6.38
CA LEU A 229 14.44 5.15 5.82
C LEU A 229 15.40 5.63 4.71
N ALA A 230 15.10 6.78 4.10
CA ALA A 230 15.82 7.35 2.96
C ALA A 230 17.04 8.22 3.35
N GLN A 231 17.25 8.49 4.64
CA GLN A 231 18.32 9.37 5.11
C GLN A 231 19.72 8.75 4.90
N ASP A 232 20.77 9.58 4.87
CA ASP A 232 22.16 9.10 4.78
C ASP A 232 22.52 8.16 5.92
N THR A 233 22.02 8.47 7.11
CA THR A 233 21.96 7.57 8.26
C THR A 233 20.49 7.33 8.58
N PRO A 234 19.91 6.22 8.11
CA PRO A 234 18.52 5.87 8.41
C PRO A 234 18.26 5.85 9.93
N VAL A 235 17.06 6.28 10.33
CA VAL A 235 16.66 6.21 11.76
C VAL A 235 16.57 4.76 12.23
N TRP A 236 16.14 3.88 11.33
CA TRP A 236 16.09 2.43 11.50
C TRP A 236 16.84 1.75 10.36
N ASN A 237 17.54 0.67 10.68
CA ASN A 237 18.31 -0.14 9.72
C ASN A 237 17.61 -1.46 9.35
N ASP A 238 16.34 -1.62 9.72
CA ASP A 238 15.53 -2.80 9.42
C ASP A 238 14.31 -2.38 8.61
N PRO A 239 14.12 -2.85 7.36
CA PRO A 239 12.94 -2.51 6.57
C PRO A 239 11.63 -2.93 7.25
N TRP A 240 11.64 -3.91 8.16
CA TRP A 240 10.48 -4.37 8.92
C TRP A 240 10.17 -3.57 10.18
N THR A 241 10.91 -2.50 10.47
CA THR A 241 10.68 -1.73 11.69
C THR A 241 9.25 -1.19 11.80
N ASP A 242 8.66 -1.27 12.99
CA ASP A 242 7.38 -0.65 13.33
C ASP A 242 7.53 0.82 13.76
N GLY A 243 8.76 1.27 14.04
CA GLY A 243 9.08 2.62 14.52
C GLY A 243 8.49 2.99 15.89
N LYS A 244 7.91 2.04 16.63
CA LYS A 244 7.19 2.33 17.89
C LYS A 244 8.12 2.75 19.03
N ASP A 245 9.42 2.43 18.92
CA ASP A 245 10.45 2.86 19.87
C ASP A 245 10.61 4.38 19.96
N ARG A 246 10.11 5.14 18.97
CA ARG A 246 10.17 6.61 18.92
C ARG A 246 8.83 7.30 18.70
N ALA A 247 7.73 6.57 18.82
CA ALA A 247 6.39 7.07 18.45
C ALA A 247 5.78 8.08 19.44
N TRP A 248 6.26 8.11 20.68
CA TRP A 248 5.77 9.04 21.72
C TRP A 248 6.86 9.94 22.30
N SER A 249 8.13 9.57 22.07
CA SER A 249 9.28 10.26 22.62
C SER A 249 10.45 10.14 21.65
N ASN A 250 11.24 11.20 21.51
CA ASN A 250 12.31 11.28 20.51
C ASN A 250 11.81 11.12 19.07
N GLU A 251 10.61 11.65 18.81
CA GLU A 251 10.01 11.72 17.48
C GLU A 251 10.98 12.40 16.50
N PRO A 252 11.21 11.81 15.31
CA PRO A 252 12.10 12.40 14.33
C PRO A 252 11.50 13.68 13.73
N GLY A 253 12.36 14.67 13.52
CA GLY A 253 12.07 15.84 12.70
C GLY A 253 12.35 15.56 11.21
N LEU A 254 12.01 16.52 10.34
CA LEU A 254 12.34 16.43 8.91
C LEU A 254 13.86 16.22 8.70
N PRO A 255 14.27 15.39 7.72
CA PRO A 255 15.67 15.27 7.36
C PRO A 255 16.27 16.60 6.92
N THR A 256 17.58 16.74 7.11
CA THR A 256 18.35 17.86 6.56
C THR A 256 18.83 17.56 5.14
N GLY A 257 18.90 18.59 4.29
CA GLY A 257 19.36 18.45 2.90
C GLY A 257 18.30 17.83 1.97
N THR A 258 18.72 17.44 0.76
CA THR A 258 17.82 16.95 -0.30
C THR A 258 17.89 15.44 -0.54
N ALA A 259 18.94 14.77 -0.05
CA ALA A 259 19.22 13.37 -0.40
C ALA A 259 18.10 12.39 -0.01
N ALA A 260 17.45 12.59 1.14
CA ALA A 260 16.32 11.74 1.56
C ALA A 260 15.10 11.91 0.63
N PHE A 261 14.80 13.14 0.22
CA PHE A 261 13.73 13.44 -0.73
C PHE A 261 14.02 12.88 -2.12
N GLU A 262 15.25 13.03 -2.60
CA GLU A 262 15.74 12.47 -3.88
C GLU A 262 15.63 10.93 -3.92
N ARG A 263 16.01 10.25 -2.83
CA ARG A 263 15.87 8.79 -2.71
C ARG A 263 14.41 8.35 -2.62
N LEU A 264 13.58 9.08 -1.88
CA LEU A 264 12.15 8.79 -1.83
C LEU A 264 11.50 8.98 -3.21
N ALA A 265 11.90 9.98 -3.98
CA ALA A 265 11.48 10.15 -5.37
C ALA A 265 11.88 8.98 -6.27
N ASN A 266 13.08 8.41 -6.11
CA ASN A 266 13.48 7.19 -6.84
C ASN A 266 12.56 6.00 -6.52
N SER A 267 12.18 5.81 -5.25
CA SER A 267 11.21 4.79 -4.87
C SER A 267 9.83 5.05 -5.48
N PHE A 268 9.36 6.30 -5.49
CA PHE A 268 8.11 6.67 -6.16
C PHE A 268 8.16 6.42 -7.67
N ALA A 269 9.28 6.68 -8.32
CA ALA A 269 9.41 6.42 -9.75
C ALA A 269 9.27 4.93 -10.08
N ILE A 270 9.89 4.06 -9.27
CA ILE A 270 9.74 2.60 -9.40
C ILE A 270 8.29 2.19 -9.11
N LEU A 271 7.71 2.68 -8.00
CA LEU A 271 6.33 2.38 -7.62
C LEU A 271 5.33 2.76 -8.72
N LEU A 272 5.44 3.97 -9.26
CA LEU A 272 4.49 4.55 -10.21
C LEU A 272 4.71 4.09 -11.66
N THR A 273 5.80 3.38 -11.94
CA THR A 273 6.04 2.71 -13.23
C THR A 273 5.96 1.18 -13.12
N THR A 274 5.56 0.65 -11.96
CA THR A 274 5.25 -0.77 -11.77
C THR A 274 3.74 -1.00 -11.91
N ARG A 275 3.37 -2.18 -12.42
CA ARG A 275 1.96 -2.61 -12.53
C ARG A 275 1.30 -2.75 -11.15
N GLY A 276 -0.03 -2.63 -11.10
CA GLY A 276 -0.83 -2.71 -9.88
C GLY A 276 -1.51 -1.38 -9.51
N ALA A 277 -2.06 -1.32 -8.30
CA ALA A 277 -2.70 -0.14 -7.72
C ALA A 277 -1.78 0.51 -6.68
N PRO A 278 -0.85 1.41 -7.09
CA PRO A 278 0.09 2.00 -6.15
C PRO A 278 -0.61 2.90 -5.13
N LEU A 279 -0.32 2.67 -3.85
CA LEU A 279 -0.80 3.48 -2.74
C LEU A 279 0.26 4.52 -2.36
N VAL A 280 -0.17 5.78 -2.30
CA VAL A 280 0.57 6.90 -1.72
C VAL A 280 -0.10 7.24 -0.39
N TYR A 281 0.64 7.11 0.71
CA TYR A 281 0.13 7.47 2.03
C TYR A 281 0.22 8.99 2.24
N TYR A 282 -0.88 9.63 2.67
CA TYR A 282 -0.98 11.09 2.72
C TYR A 282 0.24 11.73 3.40
N GLY A 283 0.87 12.70 2.75
CA GLY A 283 2.08 13.34 3.26
C GLY A 283 3.39 12.69 2.82
N ASP A 284 3.41 11.46 2.30
CA ASP A 284 4.64 10.88 1.76
C ASP A 284 5.05 11.57 0.45
N GLU A 285 4.09 12.12 -0.31
CA GLU A 285 4.34 12.94 -1.51
C GLU A 285 5.09 14.25 -1.22
N ILE A 286 5.10 14.70 0.04
CA ILE A 286 5.93 15.80 0.53
C ILE A 286 6.99 15.32 1.54
N GLY A 287 7.14 14.01 1.76
CA GLY A 287 8.12 13.45 2.69
C GLY A 287 7.91 13.88 4.14
N MET A 288 6.66 13.86 4.64
CA MET A 288 6.34 14.15 6.04
C MET A 288 7.15 13.28 7.00
N ALA A 289 7.63 13.88 8.09
CA ALA A 289 8.29 13.17 9.18
C ALA A 289 7.30 12.40 10.05
N GLY A 290 7.74 11.29 10.64
CA GLY A 290 6.95 10.47 11.56
C GLY A 290 7.57 9.10 11.84
N ALA A 291 7.66 8.71 13.11
CA ALA A 291 8.03 7.36 13.54
C ALA A 291 6.86 6.38 13.40
N GLY A 292 6.81 5.31 14.20
CA GLY A 292 5.66 4.39 14.22
C GLY A 292 4.39 5.04 14.78
N ASP A 293 3.29 4.29 14.79
CA ASP A 293 2.01 4.72 15.37
C ASP A 293 2.19 5.20 16.84
N PRO A 294 1.74 6.43 17.19
CA PRO A 294 0.93 7.36 16.38
C PRO A 294 1.67 8.45 15.61
N ASP A 295 2.99 8.54 15.68
CA ASP A 295 3.75 9.64 15.08
C ASP A 295 3.72 9.65 13.54
N ASN A 296 3.50 8.52 12.86
CA ASN A 296 3.24 8.49 11.41
C ASN A 296 1.86 9.05 11.01
N ARG A 297 0.97 9.34 11.97
CA ARG A 297 -0.40 9.83 11.78
C ARG A 297 -0.55 11.31 12.14
N ARG A 298 0.53 12.10 12.02
CA ARG A 298 0.51 13.56 12.20
C ARG A 298 -0.51 14.23 11.27
N PHE A 299 -1.03 15.38 11.69
CA PHE A 299 -1.86 16.21 10.82
C PHE A 299 -1.15 16.53 9.51
N MET A 300 -1.89 16.48 8.40
CA MET A 300 -1.37 16.82 7.08
C MET A 300 -0.78 18.25 7.09
N GLN A 301 0.41 18.39 6.52
CA GLN A 301 1.01 19.69 6.29
C GLN A 301 0.45 20.28 4.99
N TRP A 302 -0.35 21.33 5.09
CA TRP A 302 -0.99 21.98 3.94
C TRP A 302 -0.18 23.12 3.33
N ASP A 303 0.75 23.71 4.08
CA ASP A 303 1.57 24.84 3.64
C ASP A 303 2.98 24.82 4.29
N GLY A 304 3.80 25.81 3.94
CA GLY A 304 5.13 25.97 4.56
C GLY A 304 6.15 24.89 4.17
N TYR A 305 6.02 24.29 2.99
CA TYR A 305 6.93 23.26 2.51
C TYR A 305 8.38 23.77 2.44
N SER A 306 9.31 22.97 2.96
CA SER A 306 10.74 23.18 2.71
C SER A 306 11.07 22.92 1.24
N ALA A 307 12.24 23.37 0.78
CA ALA A 307 12.68 23.15 -0.60
C ALA A 307 12.69 21.67 -1.02
N GLY A 308 13.07 20.75 -0.11
CA GLY A 308 13.06 19.31 -0.39
C GLY A 308 11.65 18.75 -0.51
N GLN A 309 10.71 19.23 0.31
CA GLN A 309 9.31 18.84 0.25
C GLN A 309 8.65 19.33 -1.04
N SER A 310 8.84 20.60 -1.40
CA SER A 310 8.31 21.15 -2.66
C SER A 310 8.87 20.40 -3.87
N TRP A 311 10.17 20.12 -3.88
CA TRP A 311 10.81 19.37 -4.96
C TRP A 311 10.25 17.95 -5.08
N LEU A 312 10.05 17.24 -3.95
CA LEU A 312 9.47 15.90 -3.96
C LEU A 312 8.01 15.94 -4.45
N PHE A 313 7.24 16.91 -4.01
CA PHE A 313 5.85 17.08 -4.42
C PHE A 313 5.73 17.25 -5.94
N GLU A 314 6.49 18.18 -6.52
CA GLU A 314 6.55 18.39 -7.97
C GLU A 314 6.99 17.12 -8.71
N ARG A 315 7.95 16.37 -8.14
CA ARG A 315 8.44 15.12 -8.73
C ARG A 315 7.36 14.03 -8.71
N VAL A 316 6.63 13.86 -7.61
CA VAL A 316 5.54 12.88 -7.50
C VAL A 316 4.37 13.26 -8.41
N GLN A 317 4.02 14.54 -8.49
CA GLN A 317 3.02 15.04 -9.44
C GLN A 317 3.39 14.69 -10.88
N ARG A 318 4.66 14.89 -11.26
CA ARG A 318 5.14 14.56 -12.60
C ARG A 318 5.07 13.06 -12.89
N LEU A 319 5.48 12.22 -11.94
CA LEU A 319 5.39 10.76 -12.07
C LEU A 319 3.96 10.26 -12.18
N LEU A 320 3.01 10.86 -11.44
CA LEU A 320 1.58 10.56 -11.55
C LEU A 320 1.03 10.96 -12.92
N ALA A 321 1.44 12.11 -13.45
CA ALA A 321 1.07 12.53 -14.81
C ALA A 321 1.58 11.56 -15.88
N ILE A 322 2.84 11.10 -15.77
CA ILE A 322 3.40 10.06 -16.64
C ILE A 322 2.58 8.77 -16.52
N ARG A 323 2.28 8.30 -15.30
CA ARG A 323 1.46 7.10 -15.10
C ARG A 323 0.08 7.21 -15.74
N ALA A 324 -0.54 8.39 -15.67
CA ALA A 324 -1.84 8.67 -16.28
C ALA A 324 -1.78 8.69 -17.82
N ALA A 325 -0.72 9.26 -18.39
CA ALA A 325 -0.50 9.37 -19.83
C ALA A 325 -0.13 8.04 -20.50
N HIS A 326 0.61 7.17 -19.80
CA HIS A 326 1.18 5.94 -20.36
C HIS A 326 0.52 4.67 -19.79
N PRO A 327 -0.42 4.03 -20.51
CA PRO A 327 -0.94 2.71 -20.17
C PRO A 327 0.13 1.66 -19.84
N ALA A 328 1.33 1.74 -20.44
CA ALA A 328 2.44 0.82 -20.18
C ALA A 328 2.85 0.76 -18.71
N THR A 329 2.78 1.88 -17.99
CA THR A 329 3.09 1.91 -16.54
C THR A 329 2.08 1.16 -15.67
N ARG A 330 0.84 0.98 -16.18
CA ARG A 330 -0.28 0.36 -15.45
C ARG A 330 -0.54 -1.08 -15.87
N ARG A 331 -0.28 -1.40 -17.14
CA ARG A 331 -0.70 -2.65 -17.80
C ARG A 331 0.40 -3.34 -18.60
N GLY A 332 1.57 -2.70 -18.71
CA GLY A 332 2.66 -3.18 -19.55
C GLY A 332 3.48 -4.30 -18.93
N THR A 333 4.24 -4.97 -19.78
CA THR A 333 5.26 -5.93 -19.38
C THR A 333 6.54 -5.16 -19.04
N ARG A 334 7.04 -5.35 -17.82
CA ARG A 334 8.34 -4.81 -17.41
C ARG A 334 9.45 -5.75 -17.86
N THR A 335 10.57 -5.21 -18.33
CA THR A 335 11.76 -6.00 -18.67
C THR A 335 13.02 -5.30 -18.18
N THR A 336 13.77 -5.98 -17.31
CA THR A 336 15.10 -5.52 -16.86
C THR A 336 16.06 -5.51 -18.06
N LEU A 337 16.68 -4.36 -18.31
CA LEU A 337 17.65 -4.15 -19.38
C LEU A 337 19.08 -4.17 -18.85
N ALA A 338 19.30 -3.51 -17.72
CA ALA A 338 20.58 -3.49 -17.01
C ALA A 338 20.35 -3.18 -15.52
N SER A 339 21.21 -3.72 -14.67
CA SER A 339 21.26 -3.35 -13.26
C SER A 339 22.66 -3.58 -12.70
N ASP A 340 23.06 -2.76 -11.73
CA ASP A 340 24.30 -2.97 -10.99
C ASP A 340 24.13 -2.65 -9.50
N ALA A 341 25.21 -2.24 -8.83
CA ALA A 341 25.14 -1.80 -7.44
C ALA A 341 24.15 -0.66 -7.25
N ASP A 342 24.14 0.36 -8.11
CA ASP A 342 23.46 1.64 -7.87
C ASP A 342 22.52 2.09 -9.00
N THR A 343 22.50 1.36 -10.11
CA THR A 343 21.65 1.67 -11.26
C THR A 343 20.67 0.55 -11.56
N PHE A 344 19.47 0.92 -11.99
CA PHE A 344 18.46 0.00 -12.49
C PHE A 344 17.79 0.58 -13.72
N VAL A 345 17.80 -0.20 -14.79
CA VAL A 345 17.29 0.14 -16.10
C VAL A 345 16.30 -0.90 -16.52
N TYR A 346 15.08 -0.48 -16.81
CA TYR A 346 14.05 -1.37 -17.33
C TYR A 346 13.17 -0.66 -18.34
N SER A 347 12.55 -1.44 -19.21
CA SER A 347 11.46 -0.98 -20.06
C SER A 347 10.12 -1.38 -19.45
N VAL A 348 9.08 -0.61 -19.74
CA VAL A 348 7.68 -1.05 -19.60
C VAL A 348 6.97 -0.84 -20.93
N GLU A 349 6.37 -1.90 -21.46
CA GLU A 349 5.80 -1.90 -22.82
C GLU A 349 4.36 -2.41 -22.82
N TYR A 350 3.47 -1.68 -23.51
CA TYR A 350 2.08 -2.07 -23.75
C TYR A 350 1.61 -1.62 -25.14
N GLY A 351 1.54 -2.57 -26.07
CA GLY A 351 1.21 -2.26 -27.47
C GLY A 351 2.30 -1.38 -28.10
N SER A 352 1.94 -0.16 -28.52
CA SER A 352 2.91 0.83 -29.04
C SER A 352 3.44 1.78 -27.97
N ASP A 353 2.88 1.77 -26.77
CA ASP A 353 3.33 2.60 -25.65
C ASP A 353 4.52 1.91 -24.98
N ALA A 354 5.67 2.59 -24.95
CA ALA A 354 6.92 2.05 -24.43
C ALA A 354 7.69 3.16 -23.70
N LEU A 355 8.09 2.87 -22.47
CA LEU A 355 8.92 3.74 -21.65
C LEU A 355 10.19 3.01 -21.20
N TRP A 356 11.28 3.76 -21.03
CA TRP A 356 12.49 3.29 -20.37
C TRP A 356 12.73 4.06 -19.08
N VAL A 357 12.77 3.35 -17.97
CA VAL A 357 13.02 3.93 -16.66
C VAL A 357 14.46 3.68 -16.28
N VAL A 358 15.16 4.74 -15.91
CA VAL A 358 16.56 4.70 -15.49
C VAL A 358 16.69 5.32 -14.11
N VAL A 359 17.03 4.50 -13.12
CA VAL A 359 17.25 4.93 -11.73
C VAL A 359 18.73 4.93 -11.44
N ASN A 360 19.27 6.05 -10.96
CA ASN A 360 20.56 6.13 -10.30
C ASN A 360 20.34 6.46 -8.82
N ARG A 361 20.54 5.49 -7.92
CA ARG A 361 20.46 5.73 -6.46
C ARG A 361 21.80 6.17 -5.85
N GLY A 362 22.88 6.16 -6.63
CA GLY A 362 24.23 6.49 -6.20
C GLY A 362 24.46 7.98 -6.01
N ASP A 363 25.53 8.33 -5.30
CA ASP A 363 25.91 9.72 -5.00
C ASP A 363 26.86 10.33 -6.07
N ALA A 364 27.08 9.63 -7.18
CA ALA A 364 27.89 10.06 -8.32
C ALA A 364 27.13 9.98 -9.63
N MET A 365 27.56 10.76 -10.63
CA MET A 365 27.09 10.63 -12.00
C MET A 365 27.35 9.21 -12.50
N ARG A 366 26.41 8.64 -13.25
CA ARG A 366 26.54 7.31 -13.86
C ARG A 366 26.24 7.39 -15.34
N THR A 367 27.09 6.80 -16.16
CA THR A 367 26.77 6.46 -17.54
C THR A 367 25.94 5.18 -17.53
N VAL A 368 24.81 5.17 -18.22
CA VAL A 368 23.92 4.03 -18.32
C VAL A 368 23.72 3.67 -19.79
N ASP A 369 23.90 2.39 -20.10
CA ASP A 369 23.70 1.81 -21.43
C ASP A 369 22.41 0.98 -21.51
N GLY A 370 22.08 0.47 -22.70
CA GLY A 370 20.98 -0.46 -22.94
C GLY A 370 19.67 0.21 -23.36
N LEU A 371 19.71 1.51 -23.64
CA LEU A 371 18.59 2.26 -24.20
C LEU A 371 18.52 2.07 -25.73
N PRO A 372 17.36 2.33 -26.37
CA PRO A 372 17.26 2.38 -27.83
C PRO A 372 18.21 3.43 -28.42
N SER A 373 18.85 3.12 -29.55
CA SER A 373 19.71 4.06 -30.29
C SER A 373 18.89 5.08 -31.10
N GLU A 374 18.11 5.89 -30.41
CA GLU A 374 17.26 6.94 -30.97
C GLU A 374 17.15 8.13 -30.02
N SER A 375 16.48 9.19 -30.47
CA SER A 375 16.19 10.35 -29.65
C SER A 375 15.04 10.05 -28.68
N LEU A 376 15.22 10.40 -27.41
CA LEU A 376 14.29 10.11 -26.32
C LEU A 376 13.99 11.39 -25.52
N LEU A 377 12.74 11.57 -25.12
CA LEU A 377 12.33 12.63 -24.21
C LEU A 377 12.35 12.09 -22.78
N ASP A 378 13.13 12.70 -21.87
CA ASP A 378 12.94 12.47 -20.44
C ASP A 378 11.72 13.23 -19.98
N GLU A 379 10.62 12.50 -19.80
CA GLU A 379 9.37 13.07 -19.35
C GLU A 379 9.45 13.57 -17.92
N VAL A 380 10.48 13.25 -17.13
CA VAL A 380 10.58 13.80 -15.78
C VAL A 380 11.18 15.21 -15.77
N THR A 381 12.02 15.58 -16.74
CA THR A 381 12.70 16.89 -16.80
C THR A 381 12.50 17.66 -18.10
N ASP A 382 11.74 17.13 -19.05
CA ASP A 382 11.56 17.65 -20.41
C ASP A 382 12.88 17.77 -21.20
N GLU A 383 13.88 16.95 -20.85
CA GLU A 383 15.19 16.97 -21.51
C GLU A 383 15.21 16.02 -22.71
N GLN A 384 15.68 16.50 -23.87
CA GLN A 384 15.92 15.64 -25.03
C GLN A 384 17.28 14.95 -24.87
N LEU A 385 17.27 13.61 -24.89
CA LEU A 385 18.44 12.76 -24.75
C LEU A 385 18.60 11.89 -26.00
N GLU A 386 19.80 11.36 -26.22
CA GLU A 386 20.11 10.47 -27.34
C GLU A 386 20.68 9.16 -26.80
N GLY A 387 20.04 8.03 -27.13
CA GLY A 387 20.56 6.72 -26.76
C GLY A 387 21.69 6.25 -27.68
N PRO A 388 22.27 5.06 -27.44
CA PRO A 388 21.86 4.05 -26.46
C PRO A 388 22.44 4.26 -25.06
N SER A 389 23.19 5.36 -24.84
CA SER A 389 23.92 5.63 -23.61
C SER A 389 23.68 7.06 -23.14
N ILE A 390 23.35 7.24 -21.86
CA ILE A 390 23.08 8.56 -21.27
C ILE A 390 23.80 8.74 -19.93
N GLU A 391 24.06 10.00 -19.58
CA GLU A 391 24.53 10.38 -18.24
C GLU A 391 23.34 10.62 -17.30
N VAL A 392 23.36 9.99 -16.13
CA VAL A 392 22.30 10.09 -15.12
C VAL A 392 22.86 10.71 -13.84
N PRO A 393 22.38 11.89 -13.43
CA PRO A 393 22.84 12.56 -12.22
C PRO A 393 22.67 11.73 -10.95
N PRO A 394 23.46 12.01 -9.89
CA PRO A 394 23.31 11.36 -8.59
C PRO A 394 21.87 11.40 -8.07
N ARG A 395 21.40 10.28 -7.51
CA ARG A 395 20.08 10.18 -6.83
C ARG A 395 18.91 10.69 -7.69
N THR A 396 18.93 10.40 -8.99
CA THR A 396 17.86 10.80 -9.90
C THR A 396 17.27 9.61 -10.65
N THR A 397 16.03 9.80 -11.10
CA THR A 397 15.37 8.91 -12.06
C THR A 397 15.03 9.68 -13.33
N ARG A 398 15.18 9.01 -14.46
CA ARG A 398 14.73 9.41 -15.79
C ARG A 398 13.61 8.47 -16.24
N VAL A 399 12.57 9.00 -16.90
CA VAL A 399 11.52 8.20 -17.53
C VAL A 399 11.42 8.64 -18.97
N LEU A 400 11.94 7.80 -19.86
CA LEU A 400 12.21 8.13 -21.24
C LEU A 400 11.10 7.61 -22.14
N ALA A 401 10.59 8.44 -23.03
CA ALA A 401 9.64 8.08 -24.07
C ALA A 401 10.17 8.47 -25.46
N ARG A 402 9.54 7.94 -26.50
CA ARG A 402 9.76 8.45 -27.87
C ARG A 402 9.04 9.81 -28.02
N PRO A 403 9.66 10.82 -28.66
CA PRO A 403 9.09 12.16 -28.81
C PRO A 403 7.78 12.25 -29.62
#